data_AF-A0A536MB22-F1
#
_entry.id   AF-A0A536MB22-F1
#
_cell.length_a   1.000
_cell.length_b   1.000
_cell.length_c   1.000
_cell.angle_alpha   90.00
_cell.angle_beta   90.00
_cell.angle_gamma   90.00
#
_symmetry.space_group_name_H-M   'P 1'
#
loop_
_entity.id
_entity.type
_entity.pdbx_description
1 polymer ?
#
loop_
_entity_poly.entity_id
_entity_poly.type
_entity_poly.pdbx_seq_one_letter_code
_entity_poly.pdbx_strand_id
1 'polypeptide(L)' 'ATAETLMLRSLGIPARLATGYGTGDYDPLLNQAVVREHDAHAWVEVWFSGHGWVPVDPTPGVAPLAATRFP' A
#
# COMPACT_ATOMS: atom_id res chain seq x y z
N ALA A 1 2.55 -8.60 -0.39
CA ALA A 1 1.98 -8.08 -1.66
C ALA A 1 2.00 -9.06 -2.83
N THR A 2 3.15 -9.59 -3.28
CA THR A 2 3.23 -10.41 -4.51
C THR A 2 2.32 -11.64 -4.50
N ALA A 3 2.33 -12.43 -3.42
CA ALA A 3 1.49 -13.62 -3.31
C ALA A 3 -0.02 -13.28 -3.37
N GLU A 4 -0.44 -12.21 -2.70
CA GLU A 4 -1.82 -11.73 -2.75
C GLU A 4 -2.22 -11.22 -4.15
N THR A 5 -1.33 -10.48 -4.83
CA THR A 5 -1.57 -10.04 -6.21
C THR A 5 -1.84 -11.23 -7.13
N LEU A 6 -1.03 -12.30 -7.01
CA LEU A 6 -1.21 -13.52 -7.79
C LEU A 6 -2.50 -14.26 -7.41
N MET A 7 -2.80 -14.37 -6.12
CA MET A 7 -4.04 -14.98 -5.63
C MET A 7 -5.28 -14.27 -6.20
N LEU A 8 -5.35 -12.94 -6.10
CA LEU A 8 -6.49 -12.15 -6.63
C LEU A 8 -6.65 -12.34 -8.14
N ARG A 9 -5.54 -12.29 -8.89
CA ARG A 9 -5.55 -12.55 -10.33
C ARG A 9 -6.03 -13.96 -10.67
N SER A 10 -5.67 -14.97 -9.87
CA SER A 10 -6.14 -16.35 -10.06
C SER A 10 -7.66 -16.50 -9.88
N LEU A 11 -8.28 -15.59 -9.13
CA LEU A 11 -9.73 -15.50 -8.92
C LEU A 11 -10.45 -14.59 -9.94
N GLY A 12 -9.72 -14.06 -10.94
CA GLY A 12 -10.27 -13.13 -11.94
C GLY A 12 -10.48 -11.71 -11.44
N ILE A 13 -9.96 -11.37 -10.24
CA ILE A 13 -10.04 -10.01 -9.68
C ILE A 13 -8.89 -9.19 -10.27
N PRO A 14 -9.16 -8.04 -10.93
CA PRO A 14 -8.09 -7.20 -11.44
C PRO A 14 -7.27 -6.61 -10.29
N ALA A 15 -6.00 -7.00 -10.21
CA ALA A 15 -5.06 -6.54 -9.19
C ALA A 15 -3.70 -6.20 -9.83
N ARG A 16 -2.97 -5.26 -9.24
CA ARG A 16 -1.59 -4.91 -9.64
C ARG A 16 -0.69 -4.74 -8.42
N LEU A 17 0.58 -5.11 -8.58
CA LEU A 17 1.62 -4.86 -7.59
C LEU A 17 2.06 -3.40 -7.69
N ALA A 18 2.14 -2.71 -6.56
CA ALA A 18 2.69 -1.38 -6.46
C ALA A 18 3.87 -1.38 -5.47
N THR A 19 4.85 -0.52 -5.73
CA THR A 19 6.07 -0.38 -4.93
C THR A 19 6.33 1.09 -4.65
N GLY A 20 6.88 1.39 -3.48
CA GLY A 20 7.22 2.75 -3.08
C GLY A 20 7.81 2.73 -1.68
N TYR A 21 7.45 3.74 -0.89
CA TYR A 21 7.88 3.86 0.49
C TYR A 21 6.67 4.00 1.42
N GLY A 22 6.79 3.48 2.64
CA GLY A 22 5.85 3.71 3.72
C GLY A 22 5.86 5.16 4.20
N THR A 23 5.11 5.43 5.27
CA THR A 23 4.92 6.78 5.80
C THR A 23 6.20 7.40 6.41
N GLY A 24 7.20 6.56 6.71
CA GLY A 24 8.42 6.96 7.41
C GLY A 24 8.17 7.41 8.85
N ASP A 25 9.20 7.95 9.47
CA ASP A 25 9.12 8.52 10.82
C ASP A 25 8.86 10.03 10.75
N TYR A 26 8.00 10.54 11.62
CA TYR A 26 7.81 11.99 11.74
C TYR A 26 8.87 12.60 12.67
N ASP A 27 9.63 13.57 12.16
CA ASP A 27 10.59 14.37 12.92
C ASP A 27 9.92 15.66 13.42
N PRO A 28 9.69 15.80 14.74
CA PRO A 28 9.03 16.97 15.31
C PRO A 28 9.91 18.23 15.33
N LEU A 29 11.24 18.09 15.27
CA LEU A 29 12.16 19.23 15.21
C LEU A 29 12.15 19.86 13.82
N LEU A 30 12.08 19.03 12.78
CA LEU A 30 12.00 19.47 11.39
C LEU A 30 10.57 19.75 10.92
N ASN A 31 9.57 19.31 11.69
CA ASN A 31 8.15 19.34 11.32
C ASN A 31 7.87 18.65 9.96
N GLN A 32 8.51 17.50 9.73
CA GLN A 32 8.49 16.79 8.45
C GLN A 32 8.49 15.27 8.65
N ALA A 33 7.96 14.54 7.68
CA ALA A 33 8.13 13.10 7.58
C ALA A 33 9.49 12.77 6.94
N VAL A 34 10.26 11.90 7.58
CA VAL A 34 11.56 11.41 7.12
C VAL A 34 11.37 9.99 6.60
N VAL A 35 11.49 9.84 5.28
CA VAL A 35 11.40 8.56 4.57
C VAL A 35 12.80 8.16 4.11
N ARG A 36 13.20 6.93 4.43
CA ARG A 36 14.53 6.38 4.15
C ARG A 36 14.43 5.08 3.35
N GLU A 37 15.56 4.56 2.89
CA GLU A 37 15.59 3.32 2.09
C GLU A 37 14.96 2.10 2.80
N HIS A 38 15.08 2.01 4.13
CA HIS A 38 14.46 0.91 4.88
C HIS A 38 12.93 0.96 4.93
N ASP A 39 12.32 2.09 4.53
CA ASP A 39 10.87 2.24 4.42
C ASP A 39 10.35 1.73 3.07
N ALA A 40 11.22 1.20 2.21
CA ALA A 40 10.85 0.61 0.93
C ALA A 40 9.81 -0.49 1.16
N HIS A 41 8.66 -0.36 0.48
CA HIS A 41 7.51 -1.21 0.71
C HIS A 41 6.78 -1.54 -0.58
N ALA A 42 6.08 -2.67 -0.57
CA ALA A 42 5.24 -3.12 -1.67
C ALA A 42 3.84 -3.46 -1.17
N TRP A 43 2.83 -3.03 -1.91
CA TRP A 43 1.42 -3.29 -1.63
C TRP A 43 0.68 -3.74 -2.89
N VAL A 44 -0.60 -4.10 -2.74
CA VAL A 44 -1.46 -4.51 -3.85
C VAL A 44 -2.48 -3.41 -4.10
N GLU A 45 -2.79 -3.14 -5.36
CA GLU A 45 -3.94 -2.31 -5.73
C GLU A 45 -4.98 -3.17 -6.42
N VAL A 46 -6.21 -3.12 -5.93
CA VAL A 46 -7.34 -3.92 -6.38
C VAL A 46 -8.37 -3.02 -7.07
N TRP A 47 -8.87 -3.43 -8.23
CA TRP A 47 -9.88 -2.66 -8.95
C TRP A 47 -11.28 -2.91 -8.39
N PHE A 48 -11.96 -1.84 -8.01
CA PHE A 48 -13.36 -1.84 -7.64
C PHE A 48 -14.16 -0.94 -8.57
N SER A 49 -15.26 -1.47 -9.13
CA SER A 49 -16.17 -0.67 -9.94
C SER A 49 -16.70 0.53 -9.14
N GLY A 50 -16.69 1.71 -9.75
CA GLY A 50 -17.08 2.97 -9.10
C GLY A 50 -16.04 3.61 -8.19
N HIS A 51 -14.96 2.91 -7.81
CA HIS A 51 -13.93 3.42 -6.89
C HIS A 51 -12.52 3.42 -7.50
N GLY A 52 -12.30 2.68 -8.58
CA GLY A 52 -11.00 2.60 -9.24
C GLY A 52 -10.04 1.66 -8.53
N TRP A 53 -8.75 2.00 -8.55
CA TRP A 53 -7.70 1.23 -7.88
C TRP A 53 -7.64 1.58 -6.40
N VAL A 54 -7.86 0.58 -5.55
CA VAL A 54 -7.79 0.73 -4.10
C VAL A 54 -6.59 -0.04 -3.54
N PRO A 55 -5.70 0.61 -2.78
CA PRO A 55 -4.59 -0.07 -2.12
C PRO A 55 -5.07 -1.02 -1.01
N VAL A 56 -4.43 -2.17 -0.92
CA VAL A 56 -4.60 -3.21 0.11
C VAL A 56 -3.20 -3.69 0.49
N ASP A 57 -2.97 -3.87 1.79
CA ASP A 57 -1.69 -4.33 2.31
C ASP A 57 -1.88 -5.57 3.19
N PRO A 58 -1.33 -6.74 2.80
CA PRO A 58 -1.45 -7.96 3.57
C PRO A 58 -0.36 -8.08 4.65
N THR A 59 0.56 -7.11 4.74
CA THR A 59 1.74 -7.16 5.62
C THR A 59 1.32 -6.79 7.05
N PRO A 60 1.45 -7.72 8.03
CA PRO A 60 1.05 -7.43 9.40
C PRO A 60 1.91 -6.34 10.03
N GLY A 61 1.31 -5.47 10.84
CA GLY A 61 2.03 -4.47 11.63
C GLY A 61 2.54 -3.26 10.85
N VAL A 62 2.25 -3.15 9.55
CA VAL A 62 2.54 -1.95 8.76
C VAL A 62 1.44 -0.92 8.99
N ALA A 63 1.83 0.36 9.10
CA ALA A 63 0.87 1.45 9.21
C ALA A 63 -0.02 1.52 7.96
N PRO A 64 -1.32 1.86 8.09
CA PRO A 64 -2.20 1.96 6.94
C PRO A 64 -1.63 2.91 5.88
N LEU A 65 -1.64 2.47 4.62
CA LEU A 65 -1.28 3.34 3.50
C LEU A 65 -2.23 4.54 3.51
N ALA A 66 -1.73 5.76 3.29
CA ALA A 66 -2.54 6.98 3.39
C ALA A 66 -3.82 6.96 2.52
N ALA A 67 -3.84 6.16 1.45
CA ALA A 67 -4.96 5.99 0.53
C ALA A 67 -5.93 4.83 0.87
N THR A 68 -5.72 4.08 1.97
CA THR A 68 -6.67 3.03 2.43
C THR A 68 -7.93 3.56 3.12
N ARG A 69 -8.11 4.89 3.17
CA ARG A 69 -9.31 5.50 3.75
C ARG A 69 -10.45 5.46 2.74
N PHE A 70 -11.17 4.35 2.69
CA PHE A 70 -12.48 4.29 2.05
C PHE A 70 -13.45 5.29 2.75
N PRO A 71 -14.34 5.97 2.00
CA PRO A 71 -15.44 6.72 2.61
C PRO A 71 -16.41 5.79 3.37
#